data_AF-A0AAV4W7A3-F1
#
_entry.id   AF-A0AAV4W7A3-F1
#
_cell.length_a   1.000
_cell.length_b   1.000
_cell.length_c   1.000
_cell.angle_alpha   90.00
_cell.angle_beta   90.00
_cell.angle_gamma   90.00
#
_symmetry.space_group_name_H-M   'P 1'
#
loop_
_entity.id
_entity.type
_entity.pdbx_description
1 polymer ?
#
loop_
_entity_poly.entity_id
_entity_poly.type
_entity_poly.pdbx_seq_one_letter_code
_entity_poly.pdbx_strand_id
1 'polypeptide(L)'
;MSWTKGKSNVNLCHPILVFQIYIPMKPNISIDIGLINFNSMRKRITLSTNLKKKRITVLSISLPLCIQEEGMWAHLLVDVEDAVCHTWKKEELRSIDSIQVCGMCNVRRIFTIRKDTVYKHEGLWLINYGILPKPMSLARNISQTYISVICSEEDASSDATEDVDCLKPCLSEPTITKWNSPYMSRNGSSVQKMGLQQNQKVHF
;
A
#
# COMPACT_ATOMS: atom_id res chain seq x y z
N MET A 1 28.09 2.04 17.03
CA MET A 1 28.04 1.50 15.66
C MET A 1 27.62 2.62 14.70
N SER A 2 28.57 3.27 14.05
CA SER A 2 28.30 4.32 13.07
C SER A 2 28.07 3.69 11.70
N TRP A 3 26.85 3.80 11.18
CA TRP A 3 26.58 3.50 9.78
C TRP A 3 27.00 4.71 8.93
N THR A 4 28.11 4.61 8.22
CA THR A 4 28.42 5.51 7.10
C THR A 4 27.53 5.11 5.91
N LYS A 5 26.35 5.74 5.81
CA LYS A 5 25.43 5.54 4.69
C LYS A 5 25.95 6.22 3.41
N GLY A 6 26.45 5.42 2.47
CA GLY A 6 26.26 5.77 1.06
C GLY A 6 24.76 5.76 0.77
N LYS A 7 24.20 6.88 0.27
CA LYS A 7 22.81 6.91 -0.22
C LYS A 7 22.73 6.03 -1.47
N SER A 8 22.29 4.79 -1.32
CA SER A 8 21.89 3.94 -2.44
C SER A 8 20.41 4.21 -2.75
N ASN A 9 20.16 4.77 -3.93
CA ASN A 9 18.82 5.01 -4.44
C ASN A 9 18.28 3.72 -5.06
N VAL A 10 17.04 3.32 -4.74
CA VAL A 10 16.49 2.00 -5.10
C VAL A 10 15.89 1.97 -6.52
N ASN A 11 15.74 3.12 -7.19
CA ASN A 11 15.33 3.29 -8.59
C ASN A 11 14.28 2.27 -9.08
N LEU A 12 13.15 2.14 -8.38
CA LEU A 12 12.08 1.23 -8.77
C LEU A 12 11.14 1.90 -9.79
N CYS A 13 10.90 1.24 -10.92
CA CYS A 13 10.08 1.80 -12.00
C CYS A 13 8.59 1.38 -11.95
N HIS A 14 8.25 0.42 -11.10
CA HIS A 14 6.86 -0.08 -11.00
C HIS A 14 6.01 0.84 -10.11
N PRO A 15 4.80 1.23 -10.55
CA PRO A 15 4.03 2.33 -9.94
C PRO A 15 3.29 1.94 -8.66
N ILE A 16 2.91 0.67 -8.51
CA ILE A 16 2.16 0.20 -7.35
C ILE A 16 3.13 -0.34 -6.30
N LEU A 17 3.17 0.30 -5.14
CA LEU A 17 3.95 -0.15 -3.99
C LEU A 17 3.05 -0.94 -3.03
N VAL A 18 3.47 -2.15 -2.68
CA VAL A 18 2.72 -3.05 -1.79
C VAL A 18 3.51 -3.28 -0.52
N PHE A 19 2.87 -2.97 0.61
CA PHE A 19 3.40 -3.27 1.94
C PHE A 19 2.60 -4.41 2.56
N GLN A 20 3.28 -5.50 2.93
CA GLN A 20 2.72 -6.55 3.77
C GLN A 20 3.04 -6.20 5.22
N ILE A 21 2.08 -5.61 5.91
CA ILE A 21 2.28 -5.08 7.26
C ILE A 21 1.26 -5.67 8.23
N TYR A 22 1.71 -5.93 9.45
CA TYR A 22 0.83 -6.17 10.57
C TYR A 22 0.44 -4.84 11.18
N ILE A 23 -0.85 -4.58 11.21
CA ILE A 23 -1.45 -3.40 11.79
C ILE A 23 -1.80 -3.73 13.25
N PRO A 24 -1.14 -3.13 14.25
CA PRO A 24 -1.51 -3.38 15.65
C PRO A 24 -2.81 -2.66 16.01
N MET A 25 -3.36 -3.01 17.18
CA MET A 25 -4.40 -2.22 17.84
C MET A 25 -3.88 -0.79 18.08
N LYS A 26 -4.65 0.24 17.71
CA LYS A 26 -4.28 1.67 17.79
C LYS A 26 -2.96 1.98 17.06
N PRO A 27 -2.94 1.87 15.73
CA PRO A 27 -1.72 1.98 14.94
C PRO A 27 -1.13 3.39 14.97
N ASN A 28 0.16 3.47 15.27
CA ASN A 28 0.98 4.67 15.08
C ASN A 28 1.99 4.36 13.98
N ILE A 29 1.61 4.54 12.72
CA ILE A 29 2.39 4.14 11.54
C ILE A 29 2.61 5.39 10.67
N SER A 30 3.82 5.52 10.13
CA SER A 30 4.15 6.49 9.09
C SER A 30 4.96 5.83 7.99
N ILE A 31 4.64 6.13 6.75
CA ILE A 31 5.30 5.62 5.55
C ILE A 31 5.70 6.82 4.70
N ASP A 32 7.00 6.97 4.46
CA ASP A 32 7.56 8.00 3.59
C ASP A 32 8.11 7.35 2.31
N ILE A 33 7.63 7.83 1.16
CA ILE A 33 8.03 7.39 -0.17
C ILE A 33 8.70 8.58 -0.84
N GLY A 34 9.98 8.44 -1.16
CA GLY A 34 10.75 9.39 -1.96
C GLY A 34 10.72 8.95 -3.42
N LEU A 35 10.45 9.90 -4.30
CA LEU A 35 10.31 9.67 -5.74
C LEU A 35 11.10 10.71 -6.53
N ILE A 36 11.43 10.33 -7.76
CA ILE A 36 12.05 11.20 -8.76
C ILE A 36 11.08 11.25 -9.96
N ASN A 37 10.82 12.45 -10.45
CA ASN A 37 10.07 12.67 -11.69
C ASN A 37 11.01 12.72 -12.91
N PHE A 38 10.45 12.81 -14.12
CA PHE A 38 11.27 12.92 -15.34
C PHE A 38 12.12 14.19 -15.40
N ASN A 39 11.70 15.26 -14.74
CA ASN A 39 12.46 16.50 -14.58
C ASN A 39 13.60 16.37 -13.54
N SER A 40 13.87 15.17 -13.03
CA SER A 40 14.89 14.87 -12.01
C SER A 40 14.70 15.62 -10.69
N MET A 41 13.48 16.09 -10.43
CA MET A 41 13.08 16.70 -9.17
C MET A 41 12.69 15.61 -8.17
N ARG A 42 13.18 15.75 -6.94
CA ARG A 42 12.87 14.84 -5.83
C ARG A 42 11.57 15.27 -5.15
N LYS A 43 10.66 14.33 -5.01
CA LYS A 43 9.37 14.53 -4.34
C LYS A 43 9.15 13.51 -3.23
N ARG A 44 8.18 13.77 -2.36
CA ARG A 44 7.87 12.92 -1.21
C ARG A 44 6.38 12.73 -1.03
N ILE A 45 5.96 11.48 -0.84
CA ILE A 45 4.62 11.12 -0.36
C ILE A 45 4.78 10.60 1.07
N THR A 46 4.06 11.19 2.02
CA THR A 46 4.01 10.76 3.42
C THR A 46 2.60 10.28 3.73
N LEU A 47 2.47 9.05 4.23
CA LEU A 47 1.21 8.48 4.72
C LEU A 47 1.35 8.27 6.22
N SER A 48 0.45 8.79 7.06
CA SER A 48 0.54 8.55 8.50
C SER A 48 -0.82 8.49 9.19
N THR A 49 -0.93 7.59 10.17
CA THR A 49 -2.15 7.42 10.98
C THR A 49 -2.40 8.59 11.93
N ASN A 50 -1.36 9.40 12.20
CA ASN A 50 -1.47 10.60 13.04
C ASN A 50 -1.88 11.85 12.24
N LEU A 51 -1.84 11.78 10.91
CA LEU A 51 -2.27 12.90 10.07
C LEU A 51 -3.79 12.91 9.98
N LYS A 52 -4.39 14.04 10.35
CA LYS A 52 -5.84 14.25 10.27
C LYS A 52 -6.27 14.85 8.93
N LYS A 53 -5.38 15.64 8.32
CA LYS A 53 -5.65 16.38 7.10
C LYS A 53 -4.58 16.11 6.06
N LYS A 54 -4.98 16.25 4.81
CA LYS A 54 -4.08 16.24 3.68
C LYS A 54 -3.31 17.56 3.63
N ARG A 55 -2.04 17.50 3.24
CA ARG A 55 -1.21 18.66 2.95
C ARG A 55 -0.47 18.46 1.64
N ILE A 56 -0.51 19.45 0.77
CA ILE A 56 0.18 19.42 -0.52
C ILE A 56 1.12 20.62 -0.59
N THR A 57 2.34 20.35 -1.04
CA THR A 57 3.32 21.36 -1.41
C THR A 57 3.89 21.02 -2.79
N VAL A 58 4.72 21.91 -3.33
CA VAL A 58 5.39 21.70 -4.63
C VAL A 58 6.25 20.42 -4.64
N LEU A 59 6.82 20.04 -3.49
CA LEU A 59 7.78 18.93 -3.37
C LEU A 59 7.27 17.76 -2.54
N SER A 60 6.16 17.92 -1.82
CA SER A 60 5.66 16.88 -0.94
C SER A 60 4.15 16.85 -0.83
N ILE A 61 3.63 15.66 -0.59
CA ILE A 61 2.25 15.43 -0.18
C ILE A 61 2.25 14.61 1.10
N SER A 62 1.37 14.97 2.02
CA SER A 62 1.14 14.23 3.26
C SER A 62 -0.34 13.89 3.36
N LEU A 63 -0.66 12.62 3.61
CA LEU A 63 -2.01 12.09 3.61
C LEU A 63 -2.27 11.30 4.90
N PRO A 64 -3.50 11.36 5.43
CA PRO A 64 -3.96 10.42 6.44
C PRO A 64 -3.85 8.98 5.93
N LEU A 65 -3.26 8.11 6.75
CA LEU A 65 -3.28 6.67 6.55
C LEU A 65 -4.52 6.09 7.24
N CYS A 66 -5.61 5.95 6.50
CA CYS A 66 -6.86 5.39 7.00
C CYS A 66 -6.74 3.87 7.09
N ILE A 67 -6.83 3.34 8.31
CA ILE A 67 -6.78 1.91 8.60
C ILE A 67 -8.19 1.45 8.94
N GLN A 68 -8.71 0.50 8.16
CA GLN A 68 -10.07 -0.01 8.33
C GLN A 68 -10.15 -1.15 9.34
N GLU A 69 -9.12 -2.00 9.40
CA GLU A 69 -9.06 -3.16 10.29
C GLU A 69 -7.72 -3.21 11.01
N GLU A 70 -7.77 -3.40 12.33
CA GLU A 70 -6.61 -3.47 13.21
C GLU A 70 -6.41 -4.91 13.73
N GLY A 71 -5.21 -5.23 14.21
CA GLY A 71 -4.89 -6.53 14.83
C GLY A 71 -4.69 -7.66 13.82
N MET A 72 -4.36 -7.32 12.58
CA MET A 72 -4.20 -8.30 11.52
C MET A 72 -3.11 -7.92 10.53
N TRP A 73 -2.67 -8.91 9.76
CA TRP A 73 -1.89 -8.66 8.56
C TRP A 73 -2.77 -8.03 7.50
N ALA A 74 -2.21 -7.08 6.76
CA ALA A 74 -2.88 -6.44 5.64
C ALA A 74 -1.91 -6.21 4.49
N HIS A 75 -2.46 -6.09 3.29
CA HIS A 75 -1.76 -5.49 2.16
C HIS A 75 -2.14 -4.02 2.06
N LEU A 76 -1.16 -3.13 2.20
CA LEU A 76 -1.31 -1.73 1.88
C LEU A 76 -0.81 -1.48 0.47
N LEU A 77 -1.70 -1.07 -0.42
CA LEU A 77 -1.34 -0.73 -1.79
C LEU A 77 -1.32 0.79 -1.95
N VAL A 78 -0.25 1.31 -2.53
CA VAL A 78 -0.11 2.72 -2.87
C VAL A 78 0.16 2.84 -4.37
N ASP A 79 -0.77 3.44 -5.10
CA ASP A 79 -0.53 3.83 -6.50
C ASP A 79 0.22 5.16 -6.54
N VAL A 80 1.54 5.06 -6.67
CA VAL A 80 2.44 6.22 -6.64
C VAL A 80 2.32 7.04 -7.93
N GLU A 81 2.09 6.39 -9.06
CA GLU A 81 1.92 7.06 -10.35
C GLU A 81 0.63 7.89 -10.35
N ASP A 82 -0.47 7.31 -9.88
CA ASP A 82 -1.75 8.00 -9.74
C ASP A 82 -1.63 9.19 -8.77
N ALA A 83 -0.94 9.00 -7.64
CA ALA A 83 -0.65 10.07 -6.68
C ALA A 83 0.11 11.24 -7.32
N VAL A 84 1.14 10.94 -8.12
CA VAL A 84 1.95 11.96 -8.80
C VAL A 84 1.11 12.73 -9.81
N CYS A 85 0.40 12.01 -10.68
CA CYS A 85 -0.41 12.58 -11.74
C CYS A 85 -1.49 13.52 -11.21
N HIS A 86 -2.17 13.14 -10.11
CA HIS A 86 -3.22 13.95 -9.50
C HIS A 86 -2.70 15.12 -8.66
N THR A 87 -1.54 14.98 -8.03
CA THR A 87 -1.01 16.00 -7.11
C THR A 87 -0.19 17.07 -7.84
N TRP A 88 0.69 16.65 -8.75
CA TRP A 88 1.57 17.54 -9.49
C TRP A 88 1.22 17.43 -10.98
N LYS A 89 0.10 18.07 -11.35
CA LYS A 89 -0.44 18.08 -12.71
C LYS A 89 0.68 18.22 -13.75
N LYS A 90 0.69 17.37 -14.78
CA LYS A 90 1.71 17.28 -15.86
C LYS A 90 3.08 16.71 -15.45
N GLU A 91 3.19 16.10 -14.28
CA GLU A 91 4.38 15.33 -13.92
C GLU A 91 4.14 13.83 -14.01
N GLU A 92 5.16 13.12 -14.44
CA GLU A 92 5.16 11.67 -14.53
C GLU A 92 6.20 11.08 -13.57
N LEU A 93 5.85 9.95 -12.96
CA LEU A 93 6.75 9.19 -12.10
C LEU A 93 7.86 8.58 -12.95
N ARG A 94 9.12 8.91 -12.65
CA ARG A 94 10.27 8.23 -13.26
C ARG A 94 10.70 7.02 -12.44
N SER A 95 10.86 7.20 -11.13
CA SER A 95 11.26 6.12 -10.23
C SER A 95 10.98 6.42 -8.77
N ILE A 96 10.76 5.37 -7.97
CA ILE A 96 10.78 5.44 -6.52
C ILE A 96 12.24 5.29 -6.06
N ASP A 97 12.72 6.26 -5.31
CA ASP A 97 14.10 6.36 -4.86
C ASP A 97 14.28 5.76 -3.45
N SER A 98 13.38 6.12 -2.52
CA SER A 98 13.52 5.73 -1.12
C SER A 98 12.17 5.33 -0.52
N ILE A 99 12.18 4.34 0.37
CA ILE A 99 11.02 3.94 1.16
C ILE A 99 11.46 3.90 2.62
N GLN A 100 10.70 4.54 3.50
CA GLN A 100 10.92 4.53 4.92
C GLN A 100 9.61 4.22 5.62
N VAL A 101 9.62 3.21 6.49
CA VAL A 101 8.48 2.83 7.33
C VAL A 101 8.88 3.08 8.78
N CYS A 102 8.04 3.81 9.49
CA CYS A 102 8.24 4.24 10.87
C CYS A 102 7.04 3.87 11.73
N GLY A 103 7.28 3.72 13.04
CA GLY A 103 6.24 3.53 14.04
C GLY A 103 5.99 2.07 14.41
N MET A 104 4.83 1.81 15.03
CA MET A 104 4.45 0.50 15.55
C MET A 104 3.81 -0.35 14.46
N CYS A 105 4.62 -1.07 13.69
CA CYS A 105 4.13 -2.10 12.77
C CYS A 105 5.19 -3.19 12.55
N ASN A 106 4.73 -4.39 12.20
CA ASN A 106 5.65 -5.43 11.71
C ASN A 106 5.57 -5.48 10.20
N VAL A 107 6.70 -5.26 9.52
CA VAL A 107 6.80 -5.37 8.06
C VAL A 107 7.26 -6.78 7.71
N ARG A 108 6.47 -7.49 6.91
CA ARG A 108 6.86 -8.79 6.37
C ARG A 108 7.62 -8.63 5.06
N ARG A 109 7.07 -7.84 4.13
CA ARG A 109 7.66 -7.56 2.82
C ARG A 109 7.21 -6.20 2.29
N ILE A 110 8.06 -5.62 1.47
CA ILE A 110 7.76 -4.47 0.63
C ILE A 110 8.19 -4.85 -0.78
N PHE A 111 7.29 -4.70 -1.75
CA PHE A 111 7.58 -4.98 -3.14
C PHE A 111 6.74 -4.08 -4.03
N THR A 112 7.14 -3.99 -5.29
CA THR A 112 6.37 -3.27 -6.30
C THR A 112 5.74 -4.23 -7.29
N ILE A 113 4.57 -3.86 -7.81
CA ILE A 113 3.87 -4.60 -8.85
C ILE A 113 3.49 -3.68 -10.01
N ARG A 114 3.25 -4.28 -11.17
CA ARG A 114 2.72 -3.59 -12.34
C ARG A 114 1.24 -3.30 -12.14
N LYS A 115 0.74 -2.25 -12.81
CA LYS A 115 -0.68 -1.83 -12.71
C LYS A 115 -1.65 -2.87 -13.26
N ASP A 116 -1.20 -3.73 -14.19
CA ASP A 116 -1.97 -4.89 -14.68
C ASP A 116 -2.16 -6.00 -13.62
N THR A 117 -1.45 -5.92 -12.50
CA THR A 117 -1.53 -6.89 -11.40
C THR A 117 -2.64 -6.56 -10.40
N VAL A 118 -3.25 -5.38 -10.52
CA VAL A 118 -4.42 -4.96 -9.73
C VAL A 118 -5.66 -4.88 -10.61
N TYR A 119 -6.82 -5.17 -10.03
CA TYR A 119 -8.11 -5.08 -10.71
C TYR A 119 -9.15 -4.45 -9.80
N LYS A 120 -10.18 -3.84 -10.39
CA LYS A 120 -11.29 -3.23 -9.66
C LYS A 120 -12.45 -4.22 -9.55
N HIS A 121 -12.93 -4.44 -8.34
CA HIS A 121 -14.08 -5.30 -8.03
C HIS A 121 -14.94 -4.61 -6.98
N GLU A 122 -16.23 -4.40 -7.26
CA GLU A 122 -17.17 -3.74 -6.33
C GLU A 122 -16.66 -2.37 -5.83
N GLY A 123 -15.94 -1.62 -6.68
CA GLY A 123 -15.38 -0.32 -6.31
C GLY A 123 -14.01 -0.39 -5.61
N LEU A 124 -13.58 -1.58 -5.15
CA LEU A 124 -12.31 -1.80 -4.47
C LEU A 124 -11.23 -2.27 -5.45
N TRP A 125 -10.00 -1.80 -5.26
CA TRP A 125 -8.84 -2.27 -6.00
C TRP A 125 -8.16 -3.41 -5.24
N LEU A 126 -7.98 -4.54 -5.92
CA LEU A 126 -7.47 -5.78 -5.32
C LEU A 126 -6.29 -6.33 -6.12
N ILE A 127 -5.36 -7.01 -5.44
CA ILE A 127 -4.29 -7.74 -6.11
C ILE A 127 -4.86 -9.01 -6.74
N ASN A 128 -4.56 -9.22 -8.02
CA ASN A 128 -4.81 -10.50 -8.68
C ASN A 128 -3.80 -11.55 -8.21
N TYR A 129 -4.16 -12.32 -7.18
CA TYR A 129 -3.32 -13.40 -6.67
C TYR A 129 -3.06 -14.54 -7.66
N GLY A 130 -3.83 -14.64 -8.75
CA GLY A 130 -3.61 -15.65 -9.79
C GLY A 130 -2.30 -15.43 -10.56
N ILE A 131 -1.87 -14.17 -10.66
CA ILE A 131 -0.65 -13.77 -11.37
C ILE A 131 0.48 -13.35 -10.42
N LEU A 132 0.17 -13.12 -9.14
CA LEU A 132 1.18 -12.77 -8.15
C LEU A 132 2.07 -14.00 -7.83
N PRO A 133 3.40 -13.89 -7.90
CA PRO A 133 4.29 -14.99 -7.53
C PRO A 133 4.00 -15.51 -6.12
N LYS A 134 4.02 -16.85 -5.94
CA LYS A 134 3.78 -17.48 -4.63
C LYS A 134 4.62 -16.89 -3.49
N PRO A 135 5.92 -16.56 -3.68
CA PRO A 135 6.71 -15.92 -2.63
C PRO A 135 6.19 -14.55 -2.22
N MET A 136 5.51 -13.81 -3.10
CA MET A 136 4.90 -12.51 -2.81
C MET A 136 3.47 -12.64 -2.27
N SER A 137 2.83 -13.79 -2.47
CA SER A 137 1.51 -14.05 -1.92
C SER A 137 1.53 -14.15 -0.39
N LEU A 138 0.46 -13.63 0.21
CA LEU A 138 0.07 -13.89 1.59
C LEU A 138 -1.13 -14.86 1.56
N ALA A 139 -1.61 -15.34 2.70
CA ALA A 139 -2.82 -16.17 2.69
C ALA A 139 -3.96 -15.42 1.96
N ARG A 140 -4.71 -16.12 1.10
CA ARG A 140 -5.69 -15.49 0.20
C ARG A 140 -6.87 -14.80 0.92
N ASN A 141 -6.98 -15.00 2.23
CA ASN A 141 -8.05 -14.48 3.07
C ASN A 141 -7.54 -13.38 4.01
N ILE A 142 -6.77 -12.45 3.48
CA ILE A 142 -6.18 -11.34 4.25
C ILE A 142 -6.73 -10.03 3.73
N SER A 143 -6.99 -9.10 4.66
CA SER A 143 -7.49 -7.77 4.38
C SER A 143 -6.55 -7.03 3.43
N GLN A 144 -7.12 -6.40 2.41
CA GLN A 144 -6.39 -5.58 1.46
C GLN A 144 -6.96 -4.17 1.54
N THR A 145 -6.08 -3.21 1.83
CA THR A 145 -6.43 -1.79 1.85
C THR A 145 -5.70 -1.12 0.69
N TYR A 146 -6.48 -0.65 -0.28
CA TYR A 146 -5.96 0.15 -1.37
C TYR A 146 -6.05 1.62 -1.02
N ILE A 147 -4.90 2.28 -0.98
CA ILE A 147 -4.82 3.73 -0.84
C ILE A 147 -4.78 4.30 -2.24
N SER A 148 -5.96 4.69 -2.71
CA SER A 148 -6.05 5.59 -3.84
C SER A 148 -5.72 6.99 -3.36
N VAL A 149 -4.68 7.61 -3.89
CA VAL A 149 -4.38 9.04 -3.66
C VAL A 149 -5.29 9.91 -4.54
N ILE A 150 -6.53 9.47 -4.77
CA ILE A 150 -7.48 10.23 -5.57
C ILE A 150 -7.95 11.40 -4.72
N CYS A 151 -7.51 12.58 -5.13
CA CYS A 151 -8.14 13.84 -4.80
C CYS A 151 -9.56 13.81 -5.37
N SER A 152 -10.60 13.76 -4.54
CA SER A 152 -11.87 14.35 -4.99
C SER A 152 -11.62 15.86 -5.09
N GLU A 153 -11.51 16.36 -6.32
CA GLU A 153 -11.54 17.78 -6.65
C GLU A 153 -12.92 18.32 -6.23
N GLU A 154 -12.97 19.15 -5.20
CA GLU A 154 -13.95 20.22 -5.11
C GLU A 154 -13.13 21.52 -5.15
N ASP A 155 -13.07 22.07 -6.36
CA ASP A 155 -12.68 23.41 -6.80
C ASP A 155 -11.35 24.00 -6.32
N ALA A 156 -10.36 23.92 -7.21
CA ALA A 156 -9.15 24.72 -7.15
C ALA A 156 -9.46 26.21 -7.41
N SER A 157 -9.31 27.05 -6.39
CA SER A 157 -8.98 28.45 -6.58
C SER A 157 -7.96 28.93 -5.55
N SER A 158 -6.85 29.47 -6.07
CA SER A 158 -5.85 30.34 -5.45
C SER A 158 -4.95 29.78 -4.33
N ASP A 159 -3.66 29.71 -4.65
CA ASP A 159 -2.51 30.09 -3.81
C ASP A 159 -2.76 30.20 -2.29
N ALA A 160 -2.75 29.06 -1.60
CA ALA A 160 -2.56 28.98 -0.15
C ALA A 160 -2.21 27.54 0.26
N THR A 161 -1.49 27.40 1.37
CA THR A 161 -1.46 26.20 2.21
C THR A 161 -2.88 25.87 2.67
N GLU A 162 -3.67 25.19 1.84
CA GLU A 162 -5.03 24.80 2.19
C GLU A 162 -5.00 23.45 2.91
N ASP A 163 -5.25 23.51 4.21
CA ASP A 163 -5.58 22.37 5.07
C ASP A 163 -6.97 21.83 4.69
N VAL A 164 -7.06 21.09 3.58
CA VAL A 164 -8.31 20.45 3.14
C VAL A 164 -8.72 19.39 4.16
N ASP A 165 -9.88 19.59 4.77
CA ASP A 165 -10.42 18.72 5.82
C ASP A 165 -10.91 17.40 5.20
N CYS A 166 -10.08 16.36 5.29
CA CYS A 166 -10.47 15.00 4.90
C CYS A 166 -11.27 14.32 6.02
N LEU A 167 -12.41 14.88 6.41
CA LEU A 167 -13.36 14.25 7.35
C LEU A 167 -14.58 13.64 6.65
N LYS A 168 -14.57 13.49 5.32
CA LYS A 168 -15.44 12.50 4.68
C LYS A 168 -14.77 11.14 4.88
N PRO A 169 -15.31 10.25 5.74
CA PRO A 169 -14.77 8.92 5.87
C PRO A 169 -14.80 8.27 4.48
N CYS A 170 -13.82 7.42 4.18
CA CYS A 170 -13.88 6.50 3.05
C CYS A 170 -15.07 5.54 3.26
N LEU A 171 -16.29 6.05 3.08
CA LEU A 171 -17.56 5.37 3.24
C LEU A 171 -18.40 5.66 1.99
N SER A 172 -18.11 4.96 0.91
CA SER A 172 -19.12 3.97 0.54
C SER A 172 -18.91 2.82 1.51
N GLU A 173 -19.92 2.42 2.28
CA GLU A 173 -19.85 1.27 3.19
C GLU A 173 -19.02 0.15 2.53
N PRO A 174 -17.86 -0.25 3.09
CA PRO A 174 -17.17 -1.40 2.55
C PRO A 174 -18.07 -2.59 2.81
N THR A 175 -18.65 -3.12 1.74
CA THR A 175 -19.10 -4.50 1.76
C THR A 175 -17.86 -5.30 2.12
N ILE A 176 -17.83 -5.87 3.33
CA ILE A 176 -16.78 -6.79 3.74
C ILE A 176 -16.96 -8.03 2.87
N THR A 177 -16.41 -8.00 1.65
CA THR A 177 -16.28 -9.19 0.85
C THR A 177 -15.06 -9.92 1.40
N LYS A 178 -15.29 -10.79 2.41
CA LYS A 178 -14.40 -11.93 2.66
C LYS A 178 -14.33 -12.71 1.35
N TRP A 179 -13.37 -12.38 0.50
CA TRP A 179 -13.28 -12.99 -0.82
C TRP A 179 -12.68 -14.37 -0.67
N ASN A 180 -13.56 -15.36 -0.54
CA ASN A 180 -13.21 -16.75 -0.80
C ASN A 180 -13.04 -16.90 -2.31
N SER A 181 -11.81 -17.10 -2.76
CA SER A 181 -11.47 -17.29 -4.18
C SER A 181 -12.40 -18.32 -4.86
N PRO A 182 -13.07 -17.97 -5.97
CA PRO A 182 -14.02 -18.87 -6.66
C PRO A 182 -13.32 -20.02 -7.41
N TYR A 183 -11.98 -20.09 -7.40
CA TYR A 183 -11.24 -21.20 -7.99
C TYR A 183 -11.27 -22.49 -7.16
N MET A 184 -12.04 -22.54 -6.07
CA MET A 184 -12.35 -23.80 -5.38
C MET A 184 -13.69 -24.34 -5.87
N SER A 185 -13.70 -24.98 -7.04
CA SER A 185 -14.68 -26.03 -7.34
C SER A 185 -14.29 -26.74 -8.64
N ARG A 186 -13.56 -27.86 -8.49
CA ARG A 186 -13.74 -29.08 -9.30
C ARG A 186 -12.97 -30.24 -8.64
N ASN A 187 -13.75 -31.10 -8.00
CA ASN A 187 -13.65 -32.56 -7.84
C ASN A 187 -12.34 -33.14 -7.28
N GLY A 188 -12.30 -34.02 -6.29
CA GLY A 188 -13.31 -34.79 -5.57
C GLY A 188 -12.56 -35.75 -4.62
N SER A 189 -13.25 -36.18 -3.56
CA SER A 189 -13.07 -37.40 -2.74
C SER A 189 -11.68 -38.06 -2.70
N SER A 190 -11.03 -38.23 -1.54
CA SER A 190 -11.30 -39.38 -0.66
C SER A 190 -10.57 -39.25 0.68
N VAL A 191 -11.21 -39.84 1.69
CA VAL A 191 -10.83 -40.05 3.09
C VAL A 191 -9.41 -40.61 3.29
N GLN A 192 -8.66 -40.09 4.28
CA GLN A 192 -8.04 -40.88 5.36
C GLN A 192 -7.47 -40.02 6.51
N LYS A 193 -7.82 -40.42 7.74
CA LYS A 193 -7.25 -39.97 9.03
C LYS A 193 -5.85 -40.58 9.23
N MET A 194 -5.02 -39.85 9.98
CA MET A 194 -3.82 -40.21 10.81
C MET A 194 -2.80 -39.08 10.61
N GLY A 195 -2.04 -38.56 11.56
CA GLY A 195 -1.65 -38.88 12.94
C GLY A 195 -0.56 -37.86 13.32
N LEU A 196 -0.17 -37.82 14.60
CA LEU A 196 0.80 -36.90 15.20
C LEU A 196 2.16 -36.75 14.46
N GLN A 197 2.80 -35.56 14.62
CA GLN A 197 4.12 -35.31 15.27
C GLN A 197 4.95 -34.15 14.65
N GLN A 198 5.82 -33.60 15.51
CA GLN A 198 6.68 -32.42 15.42
C GLN A 198 7.75 -32.46 14.30
N ASN A 199 8.18 -31.29 13.79
CA ASN A 199 9.49 -30.66 14.10
C ASN A 199 9.89 -29.56 13.10
N GLN A 200 10.63 -28.57 13.63
CA GLN A 200 11.33 -27.52 12.91
C GLN A 200 12.52 -28.06 12.09
N LYS A 201 12.76 -27.50 10.89
CA LYS A 201 14.07 -27.04 10.40
C LYS A 201 13.94 -26.41 9.02
N VAL A 202 14.51 -25.22 8.82
CA VAL A 202 14.92 -24.75 7.48
C VAL A 202 16.29 -24.09 7.64
N HIS A 203 17.27 -24.64 6.94
CA HIS A 203 18.61 -24.08 6.77
C HIS A 203 18.61 -23.03 5.65
N PHE A 204 19.58 -22.11 5.73
CA PHE A 204 19.78 -20.95 4.86
C PHE A 204 19.74 -21.26 3.36
#